data_AF-A0AAD8JJZ8-F1
#
_entry.id   AF-A0AAD8JJZ8-F1
#
_cell.length_a   1.000
_cell.length_b   1.000
_cell.length_c   1.000
_cell.angle_alpha   90.00
_cell.angle_beta   90.00
_cell.angle_gamma   90.00
#
_symmetry.space_group_name_H-M   'P 1'
#
loop_
_entity.id
_entity.type
_entity.pdbx_description
1 polymer ?
#
loop_
_entity_poly.entity_id
_entity_poly.type
_entity_poly.pdbx_seq_one_letter_code
_entity_poly.pdbx_strand_id
1 'polypeptide(L)'
;MTEALVKQMSLDSTIRVVMLCWSIWTARNDMVWNQRRRSVDEVVSLATITLNQYIAAQNVGSIPSLNPLRSGDGAEQWTKPGLNTIKINVDASIFEKKTSFGDAIVIQDDNGF
;
A
#
# COMPACT_ATOMS: atom_id res chain seq x y z
N MET A 1 27.20 10.02 -1.81
CA MET A 1 27.86 8.70 -2.00
C MET A 1 26.84 7.57 -2.17
N THR A 2 25.69 7.62 -1.49
CA THR A 2 24.57 6.66 -1.63
C THR A 2 23.82 6.74 -2.97
N GLU A 3 23.64 7.93 -3.54
CA GLU A 3 22.89 8.11 -4.80
C GLU A 3 23.61 7.54 -6.04
N ALA A 4 24.95 7.47 -6.03
CA ALA A 4 25.74 7.00 -7.16
C ALA A 4 25.72 5.46 -7.30
N LEU A 5 25.64 4.73 -6.18
CA LEU A 5 25.57 3.26 -6.18
C LEU A 5 24.23 2.73 -6.69
N VAL A 6 23.14 3.45 -6.40
CA VAL A 6 21.79 3.07 -6.88
C VAL A 6 21.68 3.16 -8.41
N LYS A 7 22.41 4.09 -9.06
CA LYS A 7 22.40 4.24 -10.53
C LYS A 7 23.08 3.10 -11.31
N GLN A 8 23.87 2.25 -10.66
CA GLN A 8 24.55 1.11 -11.30
C GLN A 8 23.86 -0.23 -11.05
N MET A 9 22.83 -0.27 -10.21
CA MET A 9 22.13 -1.51 -9.88
C MET A 9 21.09 -1.86 -10.93
N SER A 10 20.96 -3.15 -11.24
CA SER A 10 19.85 -3.63 -12.05
C SER A 10 18.52 -3.31 -11.38
N LEU A 11 17.44 -3.22 -12.17
CA LEU A 11 16.09 -2.99 -11.65
C LEU A 11 15.69 -4.10 -10.64
N ASP A 12 16.01 -5.37 -10.93
CA ASP A 12 15.75 -6.49 -10.03
C ASP A 12 16.45 -6.31 -8.67
N SER A 13 17.74 -5.96 -8.69
CA SER A 13 18.50 -5.71 -7.45
C SER A 13 17.95 -4.52 -6.68
N THR A 14 17.55 -3.46 -7.38
CA THR A 14 16.97 -2.25 -6.78
C THR A 14 15.67 -2.56 -6.06
N ILE A 15 14.76 -3.27 -6.72
CA ILE A 15 13.45 -3.64 -6.15
C ILE A 15 13.63 -4.55 -4.93
N ARG A 16 14.57 -5.51 -4.97
CA ARG A 16 14.88 -6.35 -3.80
C ARG A 16 15.36 -5.54 -2.60
N VAL A 17 16.22 -4.55 -2.82
CA VAL A 17 16.70 -3.66 -1.74
C VAL A 17 15.55 -2.82 -1.18
N VAL A 18 14.69 -2.26 -2.04
CA VAL A 18 13.51 -1.50 -1.60
C VAL A 18 12.59 -2.37 -0.73
N MET A 19 12.30 -3.60 -1.17
CA MET A 19 11.45 -4.52 -0.43
C MET A 19 12.07 -4.97 0.90
N LEU A 20 13.39 -5.10 0.96
CA LEU A 20 14.10 -5.36 2.21
C LEU A 20 14.00 -4.16 3.17
N CYS A 21 14.23 -2.94 2.69
CA CYS A 21 14.06 -1.72 3.49
C CYS A 21 12.65 -1.59 4.05
N TRP A 22 11.62 -1.82 3.21
CA TRP A 22 10.23 -1.85 3.64
C TRP A 22 9.98 -2.93 4.70
N SER A 23 10.52 -4.14 4.51
CA SER A 23 10.34 -5.24 5.47
C SER A 23 11.02 -4.98 6.82
N ILE A 24 12.18 -4.32 6.82
CA ILE A 24 12.86 -3.87 8.05
C ILE A 24 11.99 -2.83 8.76
N TRP A 25 11.45 -1.85 8.03
CA TRP A 25 10.54 -0.86 8.59
C TRP A 25 9.29 -1.52 9.20
N THR A 26 8.69 -2.49 8.50
CA THR A 26 7.56 -3.28 8.99
C THR A 26 7.90 -4.04 10.28
N ALA A 27 9.07 -4.69 10.34
CA ALA A 27 9.50 -5.40 11.54
C ALA A 27 9.73 -4.45 12.74
N ARG A 28 10.24 -3.24 12.49
CA ARG A 28 10.38 -2.21 13.52
C ARG A 28 9.01 -1.76 14.04
N ASN A 29 8.05 -1.56 13.14
CA ASN A 29 6.68 -1.20 13.53
C ASN A 29 6.00 -2.31 14.32
N ASP A 30 6.16 -3.57 13.94
CA ASP A 30 5.64 -4.70 14.70
C ASP A 30 6.18 -4.76 16.12
N MET A 31 7.45 -4.40 16.33
CA MET A 31 8.00 -4.30 17.68
C MET A 31 7.37 -3.15 18.46
N VAL A 32 7.15 -1.99 17.83
CA VAL A 32 6.57 -0.81 18.48
C VAL A 32 5.10 -1.02 18.86
N TRP A 33 4.31 -1.57 17.94
CA TRP A 33 2.85 -1.65 18.09
C TRP A 33 2.38 -2.97 18.68
N ASN A 34 3.07 -4.08 18.39
CA ASN A 34 2.62 -5.43 18.76
C ASN A 34 3.58 -6.14 19.74
N GLN A 35 4.67 -5.47 20.16
CA GLN A 35 5.78 -6.07 20.90
C GLN A 35 6.34 -7.36 20.27
N ARG A 36 6.16 -7.50 18.95
CA ARG A 36 6.60 -8.67 18.21
C ARG A 36 7.98 -8.41 17.60
N ARG A 37 8.97 -9.19 18.05
CA ARG A 37 10.27 -9.25 17.38
C ARG A 37 10.21 -10.23 16.22
N ARG A 38 10.68 -9.80 15.05
CA ARG A 38 10.92 -10.68 13.91
C ARG A 38 12.40 -11.00 13.82
N SER A 39 12.71 -12.26 13.52
CA SER A 39 14.07 -12.70 13.20
C SER A 39 14.52 -12.14 11.84
N VAL A 40 15.84 -12.17 11.60
CA VAL A 40 16.41 -11.75 10.30
C VAL A 40 15.85 -12.59 9.16
N ASP A 41 15.69 -13.90 9.39
CA ASP A 41 15.10 -14.82 8.41
C ASP A 41 13.65 -14.43 8.06
N GLU A 42 12.82 -14.14 9.07
CA GLU A 42 11.44 -13.68 8.85
C GLU A 42 11.39 -12.37 8.05
N VAL A 43 12.34 -11.45 8.25
CA VAL A 43 12.40 -10.17 7.52
C VAL A 43 12.79 -10.39 6.06
N VAL A 44 13.78 -11.23 5.78
CA VAL A 44 14.21 -11.56 4.41
C VAL A 44 13.12 -12.35 3.67
N SER A 45 12.50 -13.30 4.38
CA SER A 45 11.37 -14.08 3.88
C SER A 45 10.18 -13.19 3.54
N LEU A 46 9.83 -12.24 4.42
CA LEU A 46 8.78 -11.26 4.15
C LEU A 46 9.07 -10.46 2.87
N ALA A 47 10.29 -9.89 2.76
CA ALA A 47 10.67 -9.09 1.60
C ALA A 47 10.53 -9.90 0.29
N THR A 48 10.97 -11.15 0.31
CA THR A 48 10.97 -12.03 -0.86
C THR A 48 9.55 -12.47 -1.23
N ILE A 49 8.76 -12.93 -0.24
CA ILE A 49 7.40 -13.41 -0.46
C ILE A 49 6.52 -12.26 -0.96
N THR A 50 6.57 -11.10 -0.30
CA THR A 50 5.77 -9.93 -0.70
C THR A 50 6.14 -9.45 -2.10
N LEU A 51 7.43 -9.43 -2.45
CA LEU A 51 7.86 -9.08 -3.81
C LEU A 51 7.34 -10.08 -4.85
N ASN A 52 7.48 -11.38 -4.60
CA ASN A 52 7.01 -12.42 -5.50
C ASN A 52 5.49 -12.37 -5.69
N GLN A 53 4.75 -12.13 -4.60
CA GLN A 53 3.30 -11.95 -4.64
C GLN A 53 2.90 -10.73 -5.45
N TYR A 54 3.58 -9.60 -5.27
CA TYR A 54 3.35 -8.39 -6.05
C TYR A 54 3.59 -8.64 -7.54
N ILE A 55 4.75 -9.21 -7.91
CA ILE A 55 5.07 -9.54 -9.31
C ILE A 55 4.02 -10.50 -9.89
N ALA A 56 3.63 -11.53 -9.14
CA ALA A 56 2.60 -12.48 -9.56
C ALA A 56 1.25 -11.78 -9.79
N ALA A 57 0.83 -10.90 -8.89
CA ALA A 57 -0.42 -10.13 -9.04
C ALA A 57 -0.43 -9.26 -10.30
N GLN A 58 0.72 -8.67 -10.65
CA GLN A 58 0.85 -7.88 -11.88
C GLN A 58 0.83 -8.75 -13.16
N ASN A 59 1.27 -10.01 -13.06
CA ASN A 59 1.24 -10.97 -14.18
C ASN A 59 -0.14 -11.61 -14.39
N VAL A 60 -1.06 -11.52 -13.42
CA VAL A 60 -2.46 -11.94 -13.56
C VAL A 60 -3.24 -10.86 -14.32
N GLY A 61 -2.93 -10.69 -15.60
CA GLY A 61 -3.73 -9.90 -16.56
C GLY A 61 -5.10 -10.52 -16.88
N SER A 62 -5.75 -11.21 -15.93
CA SER A 62 -7.07 -11.85 -16.12
C SER A 62 -7.83 -12.04 -14.81
N ILE A 63 -7.82 -11.02 -13.95
CA ILE A 63 -9.05 -10.77 -13.19
C ILE A 63 -9.93 -9.99 -14.17
N PRO A 64 -11.12 -10.49 -14.57
CA PRO A 64 -12.06 -9.64 -15.30
C PRO A 64 -12.27 -8.43 -14.42
N SER A 65 -11.83 -7.28 -14.92
CA SER A 65 -11.94 -5.99 -14.28
C SER A 65 -13.33 -5.89 -13.66
N LEU A 66 -13.46 -6.08 -12.34
CA LEU A 66 -14.74 -5.87 -11.70
C LEU A 66 -15.13 -4.39 -11.77
N ASN A 67 -14.21 -3.51 -12.21
CA ASN A 67 -14.50 -2.29 -12.96
C ASN A 67 -13.29 -1.95 -13.84
N PRO A 68 -13.46 -1.44 -15.07
CA PRO A 68 -12.34 -0.81 -15.78
C PRO A 68 -11.79 0.30 -14.88
N LEU A 69 -10.47 0.34 -14.71
CA LEU A 69 -9.79 1.40 -13.97
C LEU A 69 -10.30 2.74 -14.50
N ARG A 70 -10.97 3.51 -13.65
CA ARG A 70 -11.55 4.81 -14.03
C ARG A 70 -10.42 5.85 -14.06
N SER A 71 -10.60 6.89 -14.87
CA SER A 71 -9.69 8.03 -14.85
C SER A 71 -9.59 8.59 -13.43
N GLY A 72 -8.43 8.44 -12.78
CA GLY A 72 -8.19 8.84 -11.39
C GLY A 72 -7.86 7.69 -10.43
N ASP A 73 -7.95 6.43 -10.85
CA ASP A 73 -7.49 5.30 -10.04
C ASP A 73 -5.96 5.38 -9.85
N GLY A 74 -5.53 5.61 -8.60
CA GLY A 74 -4.13 5.86 -8.25
C GLY A 74 -3.69 7.33 -8.27
N ALA A 75 -4.60 8.28 -8.49
CA ALA A 75 -4.28 9.70 -8.33
C ALA A 75 -4.04 10.04 -6.85
N GLU A 76 -2.85 10.58 -6.55
CA GLU A 76 -2.49 11.05 -5.19
C GLU A 76 -3.30 12.29 -4.77
N GLN A 77 -3.86 13.02 -5.75
CA GLN A 77 -4.67 14.21 -5.52
C GLN A 77 -6.15 13.90 -5.77
N TRP A 78 -7.02 14.47 -4.93
CA TRP A 78 -8.46 14.33 -5.11
C TRP A 78 -8.89 14.91 -6.47
N THR A 79 -9.60 14.09 -7.23
CA THR A 79 -10.30 14.51 -8.44
C THR A 79 -11.81 14.41 -8.22
N LYS A 80 -12.51 15.39 -8.82
CA LYS A 80 -13.96 15.46 -8.82
C LYS A 80 -14.56 14.24 -9.54
N PRO A 81 -15.64 13.62 -9.02
CA PRO A 81 -16.33 12.55 -9.72
C PRO A 81 -16.85 13.01 -11.09
N GLY A 82 -16.89 12.10 -12.06
CA GLY A 82 -17.52 12.36 -13.36
C GLY A 82 -19.05 12.47 -13.24
N LEU A 83 -19.70 13.00 -14.28
CA LEU A 83 -21.16 13.10 -14.34
C LEU A 83 -21.82 11.73 -14.05
N ASN A 84 -22.91 11.71 -13.28
CA ASN A 84 -23.62 10.50 -12.87
C ASN A 84 -22.72 9.46 -12.15
N THR A 85 -21.66 9.91 -11.48
CA THR A 85 -20.78 9.05 -10.68
C THR A 85 -20.76 9.51 -9.24
N ILE A 86 -20.78 8.53 -8.33
CA ILE A 86 -20.63 8.76 -6.89
C ILE A 86 -19.24 8.27 -6.46
N LYS A 87 -18.53 9.09 -5.68
CA LYS A 87 -17.31 8.71 -4.97
C LYS A 87 -17.63 8.50 -3.49
N ILE A 88 -17.20 7.38 -2.94
CA ILE A 88 -17.36 7.03 -1.53
C ILE A 88 -15.98 6.88 -0.94
N ASN A 89 -15.61 7.77 -0.01
CA ASN A 89 -14.40 7.63 0.80
C ASN A 89 -14.80 7.06 2.17
N VAL A 90 -14.11 6.03 2.62
CA VAL A 90 -14.34 5.38 3.91
C VAL A 90 -13.05 5.44 4.70
N ASP A 91 -13.13 5.88 5.95
CA ASP A 91 -12.01 5.86 6.89
C ASP A 91 -12.46 5.30 8.24
N ALA A 92 -11.52 4.73 8.98
CA ALA A 92 -11.76 4.18 10.31
C ALA A 92 -10.60 4.47 11.24
N SER A 93 -10.93 4.80 12.49
CA SER A 93 -10.00 5.11 13.57
C SER A 93 -10.21 4.17 14.74
N ILE A 94 -9.12 3.69 15.33
CA ILE A 94 -9.13 2.82 16.52
C ILE A 94 -8.47 3.59 17.66
N PHE A 95 -9.15 3.68 18.80
CA PHE A 95 -8.67 4.38 19.99
C PHE A 95 -8.29 3.37 21.08
N GLU A 96 -7.01 2.98 21.10
CA GLU A 96 -6.46 1.97 22.02
C GLU A 96 -6.80 2.24 23.49
N LYS A 97 -6.69 3.50 23.93
CA LYS A 97 -6.93 3.90 25.33
C LYS A 97 -8.40 3.90 25.75
N LYS A 98 -9.35 3.80 24.81
CA LYS A 98 -10.78 3.97 25.07
C LYS A 98 -11.63 2.75 24.72
N THR A 99 -11.01 1.64 24.30
CA THR A 99 -11.73 0.44 23.80
C THR A 99 -12.84 0.82 22.81
N SER A 100 -12.57 1.79 21.94
CA SER A 100 -13.56 2.37 21.05
C SER A 100 -12.96 2.53 19.66
N PHE A 101 -13.82 2.53 18.66
CA PHE A 101 -13.47 2.84 17.27
C PHE A 101 -14.47 3.87 16.74
N GLY A 102 -14.08 4.58 15.68
CA GLY A 102 -14.96 5.48 14.94
C GLY A 102 -14.76 5.27 13.45
N ASP A 103 -15.85 5.24 12.70
CA ASP A 103 -15.89 5.16 11.25
C ASP A 103 -16.42 6.46 10.65
N ALA A 104 -15.95 6.79 9.45
CA ALA A 104 -16.38 7.96 8.70
C ALA A 104 -16.60 7.58 7.24
N ILE A 105 -17.74 8.01 6.69
CA ILE A 105 -18.09 7.82 5.28
C ILE A 105 -18.39 9.19 4.68
N VAL A 106 -17.74 9.50 3.56
CA VAL A 106 -18.01 10.69 2.76
C VAL A 106 -18.46 10.23 1.38
N ILE A 107 -19.71 10.56 1.05
CA ILE A 107 -20.32 10.31 -0.26
C ILE A 107 -20.30 11.64 -1.00
N GLN A 108 -19.88 11.65 -2.27
CA GLN A 108 -19.78 12.85 -3.09
C GLN A 108 -20.19 12.54 -4.53
N ASP A 109 -21.02 13.40 -5.11
CA ASP A 109 -21.39 13.43 -6.52
C ASP A 109 -20.55 14.46 -7.32
N ASP A 110 -20.97 14.73 -8.55
CA ASP A 110 -20.40 15.75 -9.42
C ASP A 110 -20.82 17.19 -9.06
N ASN A 111 -21.58 17.42 -7.99
CA ASN A 111 -21.82 18.73 -7.38
C ASN A 111 -21.01 18.94 -6.10
N GLY A 112 -20.35 17.89 -5.60
CA GLY A 112 -19.50 17.92 -4.42
C GLY A 112 -20.22 17.56 -3.11
N PHE A 113 -21.42 16.99 -3.16
CA PHE A 113 -22.21 16.54 -2.01
C PHE A 113 -22.67 15.09 -2.14
#